data_AF-A0A2D5US05-F1
#
_entry.id   AF-A0A2D5US05-F1
#
_cell.length_a   1.000
_cell.length_b   1.000
_cell.length_c   1.000
_cell.angle_alpha   90.00
_cell.angle_beta   90.00
_cell.angle_gamma   90.00
#
_symmetry.space_group_name_H-M   'P 1'
#
loop_
_entity.id
_entity.type
_entity.pdbx_description
1 polymer ?
#
loop_
_entity_poly.entity_id
_entity_poly.type
_entity_poly.pdbx_seq_one_letter_code
_entity_poly.pdbx_strand_id
1 'polypeptide(L)'
;MAEEDRVYKCLNPVAIQEPVDTSPLAPRLSTIDGKEIYLSITGEPDITIPLEKKLKSDYPNVNWKIKKTYWIDPIQLSDEEMKTADGLVQAVCW
;
A
#
# COMPACT_ATOMS: atom_id res chain seq x y z
N MET A 1 -23.88 41.16 16.28
CA MET A 1 -23.12 40.14 15.54
C MET A 1 -23.66 38.81 16.03
N ALA A 2 -24.32 38.03 15.18
CA ALA A 2 -24.93 36.77 15.59
C ALA A 2 -23.82 35.75 15.84
N GLU A 3 -23.87 35.09 16.99
CA GLU A 3 -22.97 34.00 17.38
C GLU A 3 -23.26 32.82 16.44
N GLU A 4 -22.27 32.33 15.68
CA GLU A 4 -22.46 31.18 14.80
C GLU A 4 -22.80 29.94 15.64
N ASP A 5 -23.85 29.22 15.23
CA ASP A 5 -24.34 28.02 15.89
C ASP A 5 -23.22 26.97 16.00
N ARG A 6 -23.02 26.39 17.19
CA ARG A 6 -21.94 25.43 17.43
C ARG A 6 -22.19 24.15 16.63
N VAL A 7 -21.36 23.89 15.63
CA VAL A 7 -21.41 22.64 14.86
C VAL A 7 -20.77 21.51 15.67
N TYR A 8 -21.60 20.63 16.23
CA TYR A 8 -21.14 19.42 16.91
C TYR A 8 -20.91 18.30 15.89
N LYS A 9 -19.68 17.81 15.78
CA LYS A 9 -19.37 16.58 15.03
C LYS A 9 -19.60 15.36 15.92
N CYS A 10 -20.71 14.65 15.70
CA CYS A 10 -20.89 13.32 16.27
C CYS A 10 -20.06 12.29 15.49
N LEU A 11 -19.28 11.48 16.20
CA LEU A 11 -18.66 10.30 15.61
C LEU A 11 -19.77 9.30 15.26
N ASN A 12 -19.79 8.83 14.01
CA ASN A 12 -20.74 7.81 13.60
C ASN A 12 -20.50 6.54 14.45
N PRO A 13 -21.48 6.07 15.24
CA PRO A 13 -21.32 4.90 16.12
C PRO A 13 -21.00 3.61 15.35
N VAL A 14 -21.26 3.57 14.04
CA VAL A 14 -21.03 2.40 13.17
C VAL A 14 -19.73 2.54 12.35
N ALA A 15 -18.99 3.64 12.52
CA ALA A 15 -17.78 3.95 11.75
C ALA A 15 -17.97 3.95 10.21
N ILE A 16 -19.20 4.10 9.73
CA ILE A 16 -19.49 4.23 8.30
C ILE A 16 -19.07 5.64 7.89
N GLN A 17 -18.01 5.73 7.09
CA GLN A 17 -17.59 6.98 6.46
C GLN A 17 -18.35 7.15 5.14
N GLU A 18 -18.85 8.36 4.89
CA GLU A 18 -19.38 8.69 3.57
C GLU A 18 -18.26 8.52 2.53
N PRO A 19 -18.55 7.96 1.34
CA PRO A 19 -17.58 7.84 0.28
C PRO A 19 -16.99 9.22 -0.03
N VAL A 20 -15.68 9.37 0.09
CA VAL A 20 -14.97 10.59 -0.30
C VAL A 20 -14.40 10.42 -1.70
N ASP A 21 -14.44 11.49 -2.49
CA ASP A 21 -13.78 11.50 -3.79
C ASP A 21 -12.26 11.41 -3.58
N THR A 22 -11.67 10.27 -3.97
CA THR A 22 -10.23 10.07 -3.88
C THR A 22 -9.57 10.44 -5.21
N SER A 23 -8.71 11.46 -5.21
CA SER A 23 -7.79 11.74 -6.32
C SER A 23 -6.49 10.97 -6.09
N PRO A 24 -6.14 9.98 -6.91
CA PRO A 24 -4.90 9.25 -6.73
C PRO A 24 -3.71 10.15 -7.09
N LEU A 25 -2.61 10.04 -6.33
CA LEU A 25 -1.37 10.76 -6.61
C LEU A 25 -0.69 10.32 -7.92
N ALA A 26 -1.05 9.14 -8.45
CA ALA A 26 -0.59 8.61 -9.73
C ALA A 26 -1.71 7.83 -10.43
N PRO A 27 -1.72 7.74 -11.78
CA PRO A 27 -2.65 6.88 -12.50
C PRO A 27 -2.58 5.45 -11.98
N ARG A 28 -3.73 4.83 -11.71
CA ARG A 28 -3.77 3.42 -11.33
C ARG A 28 -3.33 2.57 -12.51
N LEU A 29 -2.59 1.50 -12.22
CA LEU A 29 -2.26 0.49 -13.21
C LEU A 29 -3.55 -0.15 -13.75
N SER A 30 -3.68 -0.23 -15.06
CA SER A 30 -4.78 -0.94 -15.73
C SER A 30 -4.60 -2.46 -15.68
N THR A 31 -3.35 -2.92 -15.68
CA THR A 31 -2.91 -4.30 -15.51
C THR A 31 -1.54 -4.32 -14.83
N ILE A 32 -1.21 -5.45 -14.21
CA ILE A 32 0.10 -5.69 -13.58
C ILE A 32 1.02 -6.53 -14.46
N ASP A 33 0.53 -7.14 -15.55
CA ASP A 33 1.36 -7.95 -16.45
C ASP A 33 2.48 -7.11 -17.08
N GLY A 34 3.71 -7.64 -17.02
CA GLY A 34 4.92 -6.98 -17.51
C GLY A 34 5.40 -5.81 -16.63
N LYS A 35 4.74 -5.53 -15.50
CA LYS A 35 5.09 -4.43 -14.60
C LYS A 35 6.16 -4.82 -13.59
N GLU A 36 6.98 -3.86 -13.20
CA GLU A 36 7.93 -4.00 -12.10
C GLU A 36 7.28 -3.58 -10.78
N ILE A 37 6.99 -4.56 -9.91
CA ILE A 37 6.32 -4.32 -8.63
C ILE A 37 7.26 -4.72 -7.49
N TYR A 38 7.42 -3.80 -6.54
CA TYR A 38 8.24 -4.01 -5.34
C TYR A 38 7.39 -4.56 -4.19
N LEU A 39 7.90 -5.59 -3.53
CA LEU A 39 7.47 -6.09 -2.22
C LEU A 39 8.49 -5.60 -1.19
N SER A 40 8.14 -4.54 -0.46
CA SER A 40 8.91 -4.05 0.68
C SER A 40 8.28 -4.57 1.98
N ILE A 41 8.85 -5.65 2.51
CA ILE A 41 8.25 -6.49 3.56
C ILE A 41 9.11 -6.55 4.82
N THR A 42 8.47 -6.69 5.98
CA THR A 42 9.08 -6.62 7.32
C THR A 42 8.46 -7.66 8.28
N GLY A 43 9.15 -7.96 9.40
CA GLY A 43 8.57 -8.54 10.61
C GLY A 43 8.24 -10.05 10.60
N GLU A 44 7.33 -10.50 9.72
CA GLU A 44 6.66 -11.81 9.87
C GLU A 44 6.90 -12.76 8.68
N PRO A 45 7.89 -13.68 8.78
CA PRO A 45 8.17 -14.68 7.75
C PRO A 45 6.98 -15.61 7.46
N ASP A 46 6.17 -15.92 8.47
CA ASP A 46 5.03 -16.84 8.37
C ASP A 46 3.90 -16.30 7.48
N ILE A 47 3.86 -14.99 7.28
CA ILE A 47 2.90 -14.32 6.38
C ILE A 47 3.58 -13.97 5.06
N THR A 48 4.77 -13.37 5.14
CA THR A 48 5.45 -12.79 3.98
C THR A 48 5.96 -13.87 3.01
N ILE A 49 6.44 -15.02 3.49
CA ILE A 49 6.92 -16.12 2.63
C ILE A 49 5.77 -16.77 1.83
N PRO A 50 4.63 -17.17 2.45
CA PRO A 50 3.50 -17.68 1.70
C PRO A 50 2.91 -16.66 0.73
N LEU A 51 2.84 -15.38 1.12
CA LEU A 51 2.36 -14.29 0.27
C LEU A 51 3.24 -14.15 -0.98
N GLU A 52 4.55 -14.07 -0.81
CA GLU A 52 5.50 -13.98 -1.93
C GLU A 52 5.33 -15.15 -2.92
N LYS A 53 5.26 -16.37 -2.40
CA LYS A 53 5.07 -17.58 -3.22
C LYS A 53 3.75 -17.54 -3.98
N LYS A 54 2.66 -17.15 -3.31
CA LYS A 54 1.33 -17.07 -3.92
C LYS A 54 1.29 -16.01 -5.02
N LEU A 55 1.82 -14.81 -4.77
CA LEU A 55 1.84 -13.73 -5.76
C LEU A 55 2.66 -14.10 -7.02
N LYS A 56 3.83 -14.72 -6.84
CA LYS A 56 4.64 -15.20 -7.97
C LYS A 56 3.96 -16.32 -8.76
N SER A 57 3.19 -17.18 -8.09
CA SER A 57 2.45 -18.27 -8.73
C SER A 57 1.22 -17.75 -9.49
N ASP A 58 0.43 -16.87 -8.86
CA ASP A 58 -0.81 -16.36 -9.41
C ASP A 58 -0.55 -15.32 -10.52
N TYR A 59 0.60 -14.62 -10.47
CA TYR A 59 0.99 -13.57 -11.41
C TYR A 59 2.43 -13.74 -11.91
N PRO A 60 2.70 -14.75 -12.77
CA PRO A 60 4.05 -15.07 -13.24
C PRO A 60 4.62 -14.04 -14.22
N ASN A 61 3.76 -13.25 -14.88
CA ASN A 61 4.16 -12.24 -15.86
C ASN A 61 4.57 -10.90 -15.21
N VAL A 62 4.50 -10.79 -13.88
CA VAL A 62 4.91 -9.60 -13.13
C VAL A 62 6.39 -9.74 -12.75
N ASN A 63 7.16 -8.68 -12.93
CA ASN A 63 8.55 -8.62 -12.49
C ASN A 63 8.60 -8.23 -11.00
N TRP A 64 8.56 -9.23 -10.13
CA TRP A 64 8.59 -9.04 -8.67
C TRP A 64 10.00 -8.70 -8.16
N LYS A 65 10.15 -7.52 -7.54
CA LYS A 65 11.35 -7.12 -6.79
C LYS A 65 11.07 -7.22 -5.29
N ILE A 66 12.03 -7.71 -4.50
CA ILE A 66 11.81 -7.96 -3.07
C ILE A 66 12.87 -7.22 -2.25
N LYS A 67 12.40 -6.41 -1.31
CA LYS A 67 13.21 -5.81 -0.26
C LYS A 67 12.68 -6.34 1.07
N LYS A 68 13.44 -7.25 1.68
CA LYS A 68 13.03 -7.93 2.92
C LYS A 68 13.98 -7.62 4.06
N THR A 69 13.41 -7.45 5.24
CA THR A 69 14.12 -7.24 6.50
C THR A 69 13.39 -7.96 7.63
N TYR A 70 14.12 -8.30 8.69
CA TYR A 70 13.57 -8.92 9.90
C TYR A 70 13.36 -7.90 11.03
N TRP A 71 13.56 -6.62 10.74
CA TRP A 71 13.29 -5.53 11.66
C TRP A 71 11.82 -5.09 11.60
N ILE A 72 11.44 -4.11 12.41
CA ILE A 72 10.09 -3.53 12.42
C ILE A 72 9.86 -2.58 11.24
N ASP A 73 10.94 -1.97 10.75
CA ASP A 73 10.89 -1.00 9.67
C ASP A 73 11.17 -1.66 8.32
N PRO A 74 10.27 -1.54 7.34
CA PRO A 74 10.47 -2.05 5.99
C PRO A 74 11.55 -1.24 5.25
N ILE A 75 12.30 -1.91 4.36
CA ILE A 75 13.32 -1.25 3.55
C ILE A 75 12.64 -0.42 2.46
N GLN A 76 12.68 0.90 2.61
CA GLN A 76 12.10 1.84 1.66
C GLN A 76 12.76 1.74 0.26
N LEU A 77 12.03 2.14 -0.78
CA LEU A 77 12.59 2.27 -2.12
C LEU A 77 13.59 3.44 -2.16
N SER A 78 14.65 3.30 -2.94
CA SER A 78 15.52 4.42 -3.28
C SER A 78 14.86 5.32 -4.32
N ASP A 79 15.37 6.55 -4.47
CA ASP A 79 14.90 7.50 -5.49
C ASP A 79 15.02 6.96 -6.92
N GLU A 80 15.95 6.03 -7.16
CA GLU A 80 16.13 5.39 -8.47
C GLU A 80 15.08 4.31 -8.70
N GLU A 81 14.82 3.48 -7.69
CA GLU A 81 13.78 2.45 -7.72
C GLU A 81 12.39 3.08 -7.87
N MET A 82 12.13 4.21 -7.21
CA MET A 82 10.87 4.94 -7.33
C MET A 82 10.59 5.45 -8.75
N LYS A 83 11.63 5.68 -9.57
CA LYS A 83 11.47 6.14 -10.96
C LYS A 83 11.08 5.01 -11.90
N THR A 84 11.46 3.79 -11.58
CA THR A 84 11.24 2.60 -12.43
C THR A 84 10.14 1.69 -11.92
N ALA A 85 9.78 1.79 -10.64
CA ALA A 85 8.70 1.01 -10.04
C ALA A 85 7.35 1.41 -10.63
N ASP A 86 6.62 0.42 -11.15
CA ASP A 86 5.22 0.59 -11.55
C ASP A 86 4.28 0.48 -10.34
N GLY A 87 4.71 -0.20 -9.27
CA GLY A 87 3.91 -0.39 -8.06
C GLY A 87 4.72 -0.84 -6.85
N LEU A 88 4.12 -0.66 -5.67
CA LEU A 88 4.70 -0.98 -4.37
C LEU A 88 3.66 -1.64 -3.45
N VAL A 89 4.03 -2.78 -2.89
CA VAL A 89 3.37 -3.41 -1.74
C VAL A 89 4.26 -3.16 -0.53
N GLN A 90 3.81 -2.28 0.35
CA GLN A 90 4.57 -1.81 1.51
C GLN A 90 4.00 -2.46 2.78
N ALA A 91 4.87 -3.11 3.57
CA ALA A 91 4.50 -3.55 4.91
C ALA A 91 4.34 -2.35 5.84
N VAL A 92 3.38 -2.45 6.76
CA VAL A 92 3.15 -1.48 7.83
C VAL A 92 3.12 -2.26 9.14
N CYS A 93 4.10 -2.02 10.00
CA CYS A 93 4.14 -2.55 11.37
C CYS A 93 3.39 -1.56 12.28
N TRP A 94 2.46 -2.07 13.10
CA TRP A 94 1.58 -1.28 13.98
C TRP A 94 1.94 -1.50 15.44
#